data_AF-A0A4U9TEJ1-F1
#
_entry.id   AF-A0A4U9TEJ1-F1
#
_cell.length_a   1.000
_cell.length_b   1.000
_cell.length_c   1.000
_cell.angle_alpha   90.00
_cell.angle_beta   90.00
_cell.angle_gamma   90.00
#
_symmetry.space_group_name_H-M   'P 1'
#
loop_
_entity.id
_entity.type
_entity.pdbx_description
1 polymer ?
#
loop_
_entity_poly.entity_id
_entity_poly.type
_entity_poly.pdbx_seq_one_letter_code
_entity_poly.pdbx_strand_id
1 'polypeptide(L)'
;MEFRGAPMQQTVHAEQCAVTHAWLRGEAKLVAVTVNYSPCGHCRQFMNELNSGTELEIHLPARATATLGDYLPYSFGPKDLQISELLMDPVDHGFQLTLDDELAKAALDAATAAMPLTALPIAA
;
A
#
# COMPACT_ATOMS: atom_id res chain seq x y z
N MET A 1 14.15 -3.35 0.28
CA MET A 1 14.47 -4.77 0.11
C MET A 1 14.80 -5.00 -1.35
N GLU A 2 15.97 -5.56 -1.61
CA GLU A 2 16.48 -5.85 -2.96
C GLU A 2 16.82 -7.34 -3.04
N PHE A 3 16.56 -7.95 -4.19
CA PHE A 3 16.70 -9.40 -4.38
C PHE A 3 17.69 -9.70 -5.50
N ARG A 4 18.85 -10.27 -5.12
CA ARG A 4 19.92 -10.58 -6.08
C ARG A 4 19.43 -11.58 -7.13
N GLY A 5 19.67 -11.27 -8.41
CA GLY A 5 19.28 -12.12 -9.53
C GLY A 5 17.81 -11.99 -9.95
N ALA A 6 17.00 -11.25 -9.19
CA ALA A 6 15.65 -10.88 -9.58
C ALA A 6 15.67 -9.55 -10.37
N PRO A 7 14.64 -9.29 -11.20
CA PRO A 7 14.49 -8.00 -11.86
C PRO A 7 14.10 -6.90 -10.86
N MET A 8 14.38 -5.63 -11.22
CA MET A 8 14.17 -4.48 -10.33
C MET A 8 12.72 -4.29 -9.88
N GLN A 9 11.75 -4.82 -10.64
CA GLN A 9 10.32 -4.82 -10.30
C GLN A 9 10.00 -5.57 -9.00
N GLN A 10 10.92 -6.41 -8.51
CA GLN A 10 10.77 -7.10 -7.23
C GLN A 10 11.29 -6.27 -6.04
N THR A 11 11.85 -5.09 -6.28
CA THR A 11 12.35 -4.22 -5.22
C THR A 11 11.20 -3.64 -4.41
N VAL A 12 11.32 -3.69 -3.08
CA VAL A 12 10.36 -3.06 -2.16
C VAL A 12 11.05 -1.89 -1.47
N HIS A 13 10.52 -0.69 -1.63
CA HIS A 13 11.06 0.50 -0.98
C HIS A 13 10.73 0.54 0.53
N ALA A 14 11.43 1.40 1.28
CA ALA A 14 11.21 1.53 2.72
C ALA A 14 9.77 2.00 3.04
N GLU A 15 9.26 2.94 2.25
CA GLU A 15 7.89 3.46 2.35
C GLU A 15 6.86 2.37 2.10
N GLN A 16 7.03 1.58 1.02
CA GLN A 16 6.16 0.44 0.72
C GLN A 16 6.18 -0.58 1.87
N CYS A 17 7.36 -0.90 2.40
CA CYS A 17 7.50 -1.83 3.51
C CYS A 17 6.78 -1.34 4.78
N ALA A 18 6.94 -0.07 5.15
CA ALA A 18 6.30 0.50 6.34
C ALA A 18 4.77 0.55 6.21
N VAL A 19 4.27 0.96 5.04
CA VAL A 19 2.84 1.02 4.73
C VAL A 19 2.22 -0.37 4.78
N THR A 20 2.80 -1.34 4.06
CA THR A 20 2.31 -2.73 4.06
C THR A 20 2.38 -3.34 5.46
N HIS A 21 3.40 -3.02 6.24
CA HIS A 21 3.48 -3.49 7.63
C HIS A 21 2.32 -2.96 8.48
N ALA A 22 2.01 -1.66 8.41
CA ALA A 22 0.88 -1.10 9.13
C ALA A 22 -0.44 -1.75 8.70
N TRP A 23 -0.66 -1.88 7.39
CA TRP A 23 -1.86 -2.50 6.82
C TRP A 23 -2.04 -3.96 7.26
N LEU A 24 -1.00 -4.79 7.15
CA LEU A 24 -1.03 -6.20 7.57
C LEU A 24 -1.17 -6.37 9.09
N ARG A 25 -0.99 -5.32 9.88
CA ARG A 25 -1.24 -5.28 11.33
C ARG A 25 -2.62 -4.73 11.69
N GLY A 26 -3.47 -4.46 10.70
CA GLY A 26 -4.84 -4.02 10.89
C GLY A 26 -5.00 -2.52 11.10
N GLU A 27 -3.98 -1.71 10.79
CA GLU A 27 -4.16 -0.25 10.77
C GLU A 27 -5.14 0.13 9.67
N ALA A 28 -6.13 0.95 10.02
CA ALA A 28 -7.19 1.36 9.09
C ALA A 28 -6.79 2.57 8.24
N LYS A 29 -5.82 3.37 8.68
CA LYS A 29 -5.39 4.60 8.00
C LYS A 29 -4.00 5.02 8.48
N LEU A 30 -3.21 5.62 7.59
CA LEU A 30 -1.96 6.30 7.97
C LEU A 30 -2.17 7.80 8.07
N VAL A 31 -1.67 8.40 9.16
CA VAL A 31 -1.68 9.86 9.31
C VAL A 31 -0.42 10.50 8.74
N ALA A 32 0.71 9.81 8.83
CA ALA A 32 2.01 10.35 8.45
C ALA A 32 3.01 9.24 8.10
N VAL A 33 3.99 9.57 7.27
CA VAL A 33 5.20 8.79 7.02
C VAL A 33 6.42 9.67 7.27
N THR A 34 7.39 9.16 8.04
CA THR A 34 8.68 9.83 8.28
C THR A 34 9.80 9.09 7.57
N VAL A 35 10.55 9.79 6.73
CA VAL A 35 11.69 9.25 5.98
C VAL A 35 12.87 10.21 6.05
N ASN A 36 14.08 9.74 5.77
CA ASN A 36 15.29 10.58 5.79
C ASN A 36 15.58 11.27 4.44
N TYR A 37 15.00 10.79 3.35
CA TYR A 37 15.12 11.37 2.02
C TYR A 37 13.74 11.51 1.36
N SER A 38 13.61 12.49 0.47
CA SER A 38 12.36 12.70 -0.26
C SER A 38 11.94 11.43 -1.01
N PRO A 39 10.69 10.97 -0.86
CA PRO A 39 10.22 9.75 -1.52
C PRO A 39 10.34 9.89 -3.03
N CYS A 40 10.70 8.80 -3.71
CA CYS A 40 10.77 8.79 -5.18
C CYS A 40 9.37 8.79 -5.81
N GLY A 41 9.28 9.07 -7.11
CA GLY A 41 7.99 9.10 -7.82
C GLY A 41 7.18 7.81 -7.67
N HIS A 42 7.85 6.64 -7.67
CA HIS A 42 7.23 5.34 -7.44
C HIS A 42 6.55 5.25 -6.06
N CYS A 43 7.22 5.67 -4.99
CA CYS A 43 6.65 5.65 -3.64
C CYS A 43 5.51 6.68 -3.48
N ARG A 44 5.63 7.85 -4.10
CA ARG A 44 4.55 8.86 -4.08
C ARG A 44 3.29 8.32 -4.73
N GLN A 45 3.43 7.67 -5.89
CA GLN A 45 2.30 7.07 -6.59
C GLN A 45 1.67 5.93 -5.77
N PHE A 46 2.50 5.05 -5.19
CA PHE A 46 2.03 3.98 -4.32
C PHE A 46 1.24 4.52 -3.10
N MET A 47 1.73 5.58 -2.44
CA MET A 47 1.02 6.19 -1.32
C MET A 47 -0.29 6.88 -1.74
N ASN A 48 -0.45 7.26 -3.01
CA ASN A 48 -1.68 7.87 -3.52
C ASN A 48 -2.85 6.87 -3.67
N GLU A 49 -2.57 5.58 -3.53
CA GLU A 49 -3.58 4.51 -3.48
C GLU A 49 -4.21 4.37 -2.09
N LEU A 50 -3.59 4.95 -1.04
CA LEU A 50 -4.08 4.84 0.34
C LEU A 50 -5.38 5.62 0.52
N ASN A 51 -6.23 5.16 1.43
CA ASN A 51 -7.42 5.90 1.88
C ASN A 51 -7.12 7.24 2.58
N SER A 52 -5.83 7.52 2.84
CA SER A 52 -5.32 8.81 3.29
C SER A 52 -5.11 9.79 2.14
N GLY A 53 -4.97 9.27 0.91
CA GLY A 53 -4.79 10.03 -0.31
C GLY A 53 -3.73 11.12 -0.20
N THR A 54 -4.02 12.26 -0.82
CA THR A 54 -3.11 13.41 -0.87
C THR A 54 -2.91 14.12 0.48
N GLU A 55 -3.69 13.78 1.51
CA GLU A 55 -3.61 14.39 2.85
C GLU A 55 -2.53 13.75 3.73
N LEU A 56 -1.99 12.59 3.35
CA LEU A 56 -0.94 11.91 4.10
C LEU A 56 0.26 12.84 4.35
N GLU A 57 0.65 13.01 5.61
CA GLU A 57 1.80 13.86 5.95
C GLU A 57 3.13 13.16 5.66
N ILE A 58 4.07 13.88 5.07
CA ILE A 58 5.43 13.41 4.78
C ILE A 58 6.42 14.25 5.61
N HIS A 59 7.09 13.58 6.54
CA HIS A 59 8.07 14.19 7.44
C HIS A 59 9.49 13.88 6.98
N LEU A 60 10.30 14.94 6.84
CA LEU A 60 11.71 14.86 6.45
C LEU A 60 12.57 15.62 7.48
N PRO A 61 13.80 15.18 7.76
CA PRO A 61 14.72 15.90 8.62
C PRO A 61 14.93 17.35 8.16
N ALA A 62 14.88 18.28 9.12
CA ALA A 62 15.15 19.71 8.91
C ALA A 62 14.27 20.37 7.82
N ARG A 63 13.07 19.85 7.57
CA ARG A 63 12.07 20.45 6.69
C ARG A 63 10.74 20.59 7.42
N ALA A 64 9.96 21.59 7.03
CA ALA A 64 8.57 21.64 7.46
C ALA A 64 7.82 20.41 6.91
N THR A 65 6.88 19.90 7.68
CA THR A 65 5.95 18.86 7.23
C THR A 65 5.20 19.36 6.00
N ALA A 66 5.04 18.48 5.02
CA ALA A 66 4.26 18.72 3.82
C ALA A 66 3.40 17.49 3.53
N THR A 67 2.33 17.67 2.78
CA THR A 67 1.40 16.59 2.42
C THR A 67 1.89 15.82 1.20
N LEU A 68 1.34 14.63 0.96
CA LEU A 68 1.59 13.89 -0.28
C LEU A 68 1.19 14.71 -1.52
N GLY A 69 0.11 15.50 -1.43
CA GLY A 69 -0.31 16.42 -2.50
C GLY A 69 0.76 17.45 -2.89
N ASP A 70 1.54 17.93 -1.92
CA ASP A 70 2.66 18.86 -2.19
C ASP A 70 3.81 18.17 -2.95
N TYR A 71 4.03 16.88 -2.68
CA TYR A 71 5.05 16.08 -3.36
C TYR A 71 4.58 15.47 -4.69
N LEU A 72 3.28 15.39 -4.93
CA LEU A 72 2.66 14.80 -6.12
C LEU A 72 1.55 15.71 -6.69
N PRO A 73 1.90 16.91 -7.17
CA PRO A 73 0.92 17.84 -7.73
C PRO A 73 0.32 17.28 -9.03
N TYR A 74 -0.97 17.53 -9.26
CA TYR A 74 -1.72 17.03 -10.42
C TYR A 74 -1.57 15.51 -10.60
N SER A 75 -1.59 14.79 -9.47
CA SER A 75 -1.43 13.34 -9.43
C SER A 75 -2.51 12.62 -10.24
N PHE A 76 -2.11 11.52 -10.87
CA PHE A 76 -3.04 10.47 -11.29
C PHE A 76 -3.27 9.50 -10.12
N GLY A 77 -4.48 8.95 -9.97
CA GLY A 77 -4.79 7.93 -8.97
C GLY A 77 -6.20 7.34 -9.12
N PRO A 78 -6.68 6.61 -8.09
CA PRO A 78 -7.98 5.92 -8.12
C PRO A 78 -9.17 6.78 -8.54
N LYS A 79 -9.16 8.06 -8.13
CA LYS A 79 -10.23 9.02 -8.45
C LYS A 79 -10.38 9.25 -9.97
N ASP A 80 -9.27 9.25 -10.71
CA ASP A 80 -9.28 9.42 -12.17
C ASP A 80 -9.87 8.21 -12.89
N LEU A 81 -9.84 7.04 -12.24
CA LEU A 81 -10.42 5.78 -12.71
C LEU A 81 -11.81 5.50 -12.12
N GLN A 82 -12.38 6.43 -11.34
CA GLN A 82 -13.67 6.27 -10.64
C GLN A 82 -13.70 5.07 -9.67
N ILE A 83 -12.56 4.75 -9.06
CA ILE A 83 -12.43 3.72 -8.03
C ILE A 83 -12.65 4.37 -6.66
N SER A 84 -13.57 3.81 -5.86
CA SER A 84 -13.91 4.29 -4.52
C SER A 84 -13.29 3.49 -3.38
N GLU A 85 -12.95 2.23 -3.61
CA GLU A 85 -12.27 1.38 -2.63
C GLU A 85 -10.76 1.63 -2.72
N LEU A 86 -10.15 2.03 -1.60
CA LEU A 86 -8.75 2.43 -1.53
C LEU A 86 -7.94 1.47 -0.66
N LEU A 87 -6.61 1.55 -0.75
CA LEU A 87 -5.73 0.74 0.08
C LEU A 87 -5.91 1.10 1.55
N MET A 88 -6.00 0.08 2.40
CA MET A 88 -6.33 0.14 3.83
C MET A 88 -7.81 0.32 4.17
N ASP A 89 -8.72 0.41 3.19
CA ASP A 89 -10.14 0.25 3.48
C ASP A 89 -10.43 -1.20 3.92
N PRO A 90 -11.42 -1.42 4.80
CA PRO A 90 -11.82 -2.76 5.20
C PRO A 90 -12.43 -3.51 4.01
N VAL A 91 -11.83 -4.64 3.66
CA VAL A 91 -12.26 -5.51 2.55
C VAL A 91 -12.39 -6.95 3.04
N ASP A 92 -13.47 -7.61 2.63
CA ASP A 92 -13.69 -9.05 2.80
C ASP A 92 -14.33 -9.59 1.51
N HIS A 93 -13.56 -10.35 0.73
CA HIS A 93 -14.03 -10.97 -0.51
C HIS A 93 -14.89 -12.22 -0.29
N GLY A 94 -14.97 -12.72 0.94
CA GLY A 94 -15.79 -13.88 1.31
C GLY A 94 -15.36 -15.20 0.66
N PHE A 95 -14.07 -15.38 0.33
CA PHE A 95 -13.61 -16.65 -0.22
C PHE A 95 -13.73 -17.77 0.80
N GLN A 96 -14.31 -18.89 0.37
CA GLN A 96 -14.52 -20.06 1.21
C GLN A 96 -13.99 -21.30 0.50
N LEU A 97 -12.91 -21.86 1.01
CA LEU A 97 -12.36 -23.14 0.55
C LEU A 97 -12.15 -24.04 1.77
N THR A 98 -12.49 -25.32 1.63
CA THR A 98 -12.13 -26.33 2.62
C THR A 98 -10.69 -26.75 2.36
N LEU A 99 -9.78 -26.33 3.24
CA LEU A 99 -8.34 -26.60 3.15
C LEU A 99 -7.89 -27.33 4.41
N ASP A 100 -7.01 -28.32 4.25
CA ASP A 100 -6.46 -29.08 5.38
C ASP A 100 -5.08 -28.56 5.83
N ASP A 101 -4.38 -27.83 4.96
CA ASP A 101 -3.05 -27.27 5.21
C ASP A 101 -3.12 -25.85 5.80
N GLU A 102 -2.37 -25.60 6.88
CA GLU A 102 -2.39 -24.32 7.60
C GLU A 102 -1.80 -23.17 6.80
N LEU A 103 -0.79 -23.43 5.95
CA LEU A 103 -0.22 -22.40 5.09
C LEU A 103 -1.22 -21.98 4.01
N ALA A 104 -1.93 -22.94 3.41
CA ALA A 104 -2.99 -22.67 2.45
C ALA A 104 -4.16 -21.88 3.06
N LYS A 105 -4.53 -22.15 4.32
CA LYS A 105 -5.52 -21.35 5.06
C LYS A 105 -5.06 -19.91 5.27
N ALA A 106 -3.81 -19.71 5.70
CA ALA A 106 -3.25 -18.37 5.87
C ALA A 106 -3.21 -17.57 4.55
N ALA A 107 -2.88 -18.23 3.43
CA ALA A 107 -2.93 -17.61 2.11
C ALA A 107 -4.37 -17.25 1.68
N LEU A 108 -5.36 -18.09 2.01
CA LEU A 108 -6.77 -17.80 1.76
C LEU A 108 -7.25 -16.59 2.58
N ASP A 109 -6.90 -16.51 3.85
CA ASP A 109 -7.24 -15.39 4.73
C ASP A 109 -6.64 -14.08 4.19
N ALA A 110 -5.37 -14.12 3.77
CA ALA A 110 -4.70 -12.96 3.17
C ALA A 110 -5.31 -12.56 1.82
N ALA A 111 -5.68 -13.52 0.97
CA ALA A 111 -6.34 -13.24 -0.31
C ALA A 111 -7.73 -12.62 -0.11
N THR A 112 -8.44 -13.02 0.95
CA THR A 112 -9.76 -12.50 1.30
C THR A 112 -9.72 -11.02 1.73
N ALA A 113 -8.58 -10.57 2.26
CA ALA A 113 -8.35 -9.17 2.66
C ALA A 113 -7.55 -8.35 1.62
N ALA A 114 -7.17 -8.93 0.48
CA ALA A 114 -6.31 -8.27 -0.51
C ALA A 114 -7.05 -7.14 -1.27
N MET A 115 -6.35 -6.07 -1.65
CA MET A 115 -6.97 -4.98 -2.41
C MET A 115 -7.27 -5.37 -3.87
N PRO A 116 -8.46 -5.08 -4.41
CA PRO A 116 -8.85 -5.46 -5.78
C PRO A 116 -8.42 -4.41 -6.82
N LEU A 117 -7.12 -4.10 -6.97
CA LEU A 117 -6.65 -3.25 -8.09
C LEU A 117 -6.79 -3.94 -9.45
N THR A 118 -6.75 -5.27 -9.44
CA THR A 118 -7.18 -6.12 -10.54
C THR A 118 -8.19 -7.09 -9.94
N ALA A 119 -9.14 -7.61 -10.72
CA ALA A 119 -10.14 -8.57 -10.23
C ALA A 119 -9.55 -9.95 -9.82
N LEU A 120 -8.28 -9.97 -9.42
CA LEU A 120 -7.48 -11.12 -9.03
C LEU A 120 -6.91 -10.87 -7.62
N PRO A 121 -7.67 -11.18 -6.57
CA PRO A 121 -7.14 -11.20 -5.22
C PRO A 121 -6.16 -12.36 -5.09
N ILE A 122 -4.90 -12.05 -4.85
CA ILE A 122 -3.79 -13.00 -4.75
C ILE A 122 -3.02 -12.70 -3.46
N ALA A 123 -2.67 -13.73 -2.72
CA ALA A 123 -1.76 -13.66 -1.58
C ALA A 123 -0.77 -14.84 -1.62
N ALA A 124 0.34 -14.69 -0.91
CA ALA A 124 1.43 -15.67 -0.79
C ALA A 124 1.72 -15.97 0.68
#